data_AF-A0A7J9LP16-F1
#
_entry.id   AF-A0A7J9LP16-F1
#
_cell.length_a   1.000
_cell.length_b   1.000
_cell.length_c   1.000
_cell.angle_alpha   90.00
_cell.angle_beta   90.00
_cell.angle_gamma   90.00
#
_symmetry.space_group_name_H-M   'P 1'
#
loop_
_entity.id
_entity.type
_entity.pdbx_description
1 polymer ?
#
loop_
_entity_poly.entity_id
_entity_poly.type
_entity_poly.pdbx_seq_one_letter_code
_entity_poly.pdbx_strand_id
1 'polypeptide(L)'
;MGYDLLRRPEFESSGDHRQQREEEGEEPRPENKKKRLVIVSVIALGMIVVSAVCAGLAIVLREGAADRVGGGGGGGKLVHGKPTRAISKTCSKARFPSLCVNSLLDFPGSLTASEQDLVHISFNMTLRHFSQALYTTASISYVQMDPRVRSAFDDCLELLEDSVDALSRSLSSVVPSQDGGYKGSSSQDVMTWLSTALTNHDTCTEGFEGVSGTVKDQVAAKLSDLAELVSNCLSIFAASGGDDFGGVPVQNRRLLASGDDLSGENVDEDKFPKWLGRKERVLLNTPVSAIQADIIVSKNGTVKTISEAIKKAPENSTRRIIIYVTAG
;
A
#
# COMPACT_ATOMS: atom_id res chain seq x y z
N MET A 1 17.43 -53.60 6.32
CA MET A 1 16.70 -53.02 5.16
C MET A 1 17.58 -51.89 4.65
N GLY A 2 18.34 -51.95 3.57
CA GLY A 2 18.31 -52.78 2.37
C GLY A 2 18.63 -51.86 1.18
N TYR A 3 19.93 -51.55 1.01
CA TYR A 3 20.70 -51.25 -0.22
C TYR A 3 20.16 -50.28 -1.32
N ASP A 4 20.91 -49.19 -1.50
CA ASP A 4 21.85 -48.96 -2.62
C ASP A 4 21.39 -48.76 -4.09
N LEU A 5 22.06 -47.76 -4.70
CA LEU A 5 22.60 -47.66 -6.08
C LEU A 5 21.72 -47.18 -7.26
N LEU A 6 22.18 -46.04 -7.78
CA LEU A 6 22.64 -45.78 -9.17
C LEU A 6 21.70 -45.99 -10.38
N ARG A 7 21.75 -44.95 -11.24
CA ARG A 7 22.12 -44.98 -12.67
C ARG A 7 21.02 -44.53 -13.65
N ARG A 8 21.41 -43.55 -14.47
CA ARG A 8 20.81 -43.16 -15.75
C ARG A 8 20.53 -44.36 -16.66
N PRO A 9 19.71 -44.12 -17.70
CA PRO A 9 20.10 -44.46 -19.06
C PRO A 9 20.20 -43.19 -19.94
N GLU A 10 21.32 -43.08 -20.65
CA GLU A 10 21.39 -42.49 -21.98
C GLU A 10 20.89 -43.53 -22.98
N PHE A 11 20.13 -43.12 -24.01
CA PHE A 11 20.31 -43.66 -25.34
C PHE A 11 19.87 -42.67 -26.42
N GLU A 12 20.65 -42.70 -27.49
CA GLU A 12 20.82 -41.74 -28.57
C GLU A 12 19.74 -41.73 -29.67
N SER A 13 19.66 -40.55 -30.29
CA SER A 13 19.63 -40.24 -31.74
C SER A 13 18.53 -40.83 -32.64
N SER A 14 17.69 -39.93 -33.16
CA SER A 14 17.39 -39.85 -34.60
C SER A 14 16.63 -38.57 -34.95
N GLY A 15 17.04 -37.94 -36.05
CA GLY A 15 16.07 -37.32 -36.96
C GLY A 15 15.97 -35.81 -36.93
N ASP A 16 16.88 -35.18 -37.68
CA ASP A 16 16.80 -33.84 -38.25
C ASP A 16 15.45 -33.55 -38.94
N HIS A 17 14.86 -32.38 -38.66
CA HIS A 17 14.11 -31.55 -39.62
C HIS A 17 13.71 -30.22 -38.96
N ARG A 18 14.62 -29.26 -39.01
CA ARG A 18 14.35 -27.85 -38.70
C ARG A 18 13.96 -27.15 -40.01
N GLN A 19 12.65 -26.99 -40.26
CA GLN A 19 12.16 -26.10 -41.32
C GLN A 19 12.32 -24.65 -40.87
N GLN A 20 13.40 -24.01 -41.34
CA GLN A 20 13.44 -22.56 -41.53
C GLN A 20 12.55 -22.22 -42.73
N ARG A 21 11.52 -21.39 -42.51
CA ARG A 21 10.75 -20.77 -43.58
C ARG A 21 11.36 -19.39 -43.82
N GLU A 22 12.13 -19.28 -44.89
CA GLU A 22 12.56 -18.03 -45.51
C GLU A 22 11.33 -17.37 -46.15
N GLU A 23 11.08 -16.09 -45.85
CA GLU A 23 10.17 -15.26 -46.64
C GLU A 23 10.99 -14.56 -47.72
N GLU A 24 10.87 -15.04 -48.95
CA GLU A 24 11.44 -14.43 -50.15
C GLU A 24 10.81 -13.05 -50.41
N GLY A 25 11.66 -12.04 -50.58
CA GLY A 25 11.29 -10.76 -51.15
C GLY A 25 11.10 -10.89 -52.67
N GLU A 26 9.86 -10.72 -53.14
CA GLU A 26 9.55 -10.81 -54.56
C GLU A 26 9.82 -9.47 -55.28
N GLU A 27 10.81 -9.47 -56.17
CA GLU A 27 11.11 -8.38 -57.11
C GLU A 27 10.18 -8.47 -58.35
N PRO A 28 9.51 -7.39 -58.79
CA PRO A 28 8.58 -7.46 -59.91
C PRO A 28 9.21 -7.02 -61.26
N ARG A 29 9.23 -7.97 -62.21
CA ARG A 29 9.57 -7.81 -63.64
C ARG A 29 8.60 -6.85 -64.38
N PRO A 30 9.03 -6.08 -65.40
CA PRO A 30 8.38 -4.84 -65.78
C PRO A 30 7.30 -5.02 -66.87
N GLU A 31 6.11 -5.47 -66.50
CA GLU A 31 4.92 -5.23 -67.32
C GLU A 31 3.80 -4.71 -66.42
N ASN A 32 3.26 -3.54 -66.77
CA ASN A 32 2.24 -2.78 -66.03
C ASN A 32 2.72 -1.84 -64.91
N LYS A 33 3.88 -1.19 -65.08
CA LYS A 33 4.28 0.00 -64.28
C LYS A 33 3.18 1.07 -64.23
N LYS A 34 2.45 1.27 -65.33
CA LYS A 34 1.34 2.25 -65.41
C LYS A 34 0.17 1.90 -64.48
N LYS A 35 -0.25 0.63 -64.40
CA LYS A 35 -1.35 0.21 -63.53
C LYS A 35 -0.97 0.29 -62.05
N ARG A 36 0.27 -0.08 -61.70
CA ARG A 36 0.80 0.10 -60.34
C ARG A 36 0.93 1.58 -59.95
N LEU A 37 1.40 2.44 -60.85
CA LEU A 37 1.44 3.90 -60.61
C LEU A 37 0.04 4.48 -60.41
N VAL A 38 -0.96 4.04 -61.18
CA VAL A 38 -2.35 4.48 -61.01
C VAL A 38 -2.90 4.01 -59.66
N ILE A 39 -2.65 2.75 -59.26
CA ILE A 39 -3.11 2.23 -57.95
C ILE A 39 -2.44 2.98 -56.78
N VAL A 40 -1.11 3.19 -56.83
CA VAL A 40 -0.40 3.95 -55.79
C VAL A 40 -0.87 5.40 -55.76
N SER A 41 -1.12 6.02 -56.92
CA SER A 41 -1.66 7.38 -56.99
C SER A 41 -3.06 7.49 -56.39
N VAL A 42 -3.94 6.51 -56.61
CA VAL A 42 -5.30 6.50 -56.05
C VAL A 42 -5.26 6.27 -54.53
N ILE A 43 -4.39 5.38 -54.04
CA ILE A 43 -4.21 5.15 -52.59
C ILE A 43 -3.63 6.40 -51.92
N ALA A 44 -2.64 7.05 -52.52
CA ALA A 44 -2.06 8.28 -51.99
C ALA A 44 -3.09 9.42 -51.93
N LEU A 45 -3.90 9.59 -52.98
CA LEU A 45 -5.00 10.56 -52.97
C LEU A 45 -6.06 10.23 -51.90
N GLY A 46 -6.39 8.95 -51.72
CA GLY A 46 -7.30 8.51 -50.65
C GLY A 46 -6.77 8.85 -49.26
N MET A 47 -5.48 8.59 -49.00
CA MET A 47 -4.83 8.91 -47.72
C MET A 47 -4.80 10.41 -47.43
N ILE A 48 -4.61 11.24 -48.46
CA ILE A 48 -4.64 12.71 -48.34
C ILE A 48 -6.05 13.22 -48.00
N VAL A 49 -7.09 12.63 -48.59
CA VAL A 49 -8.49 13.00 -48.28
C VAL A 49 -8.84 12.59 -46.84
N VAL A 50 -8.44 11.39 -46.40
CA VAL A 50 -8.69 10.94 -45.02
C VAL A 50 -7.97 11.82 -44.01
N SER A 51 -6.71 12.21 -44.25
CA SER A 51 -5.98 13.09 -43.33
C SER A 51 -6.57 14.49 -43.26
N ALA A 52 -7.04 15.05 -44.38
CA ALA A 52 -7.73 16.33 -44.40
C ALA A 52 -9.08 16.29 -43.63
N VAL A 53 -9.83 15.19 -43.76
CA VAL A 53 -11.07 14.98 -42.98
C VAL A 53 -10.78 14.83 -41.49
N CYS A 54 -9.75 14.07 -41.12
CA CYS A 54 -9.32 13.93 -39.72
C CYS A 54 -8.82 15.25 -39.13
N ALA A 55 -8.06 16.04 -39.88
CA ALA A 55 -7.60 17.36 -39.45
C ALA A 55 -8.78 18.34 -39.30
N GLY A 56 -9.74 18.32 -40.24
CA GLY A 56 -10.98 19.11 -40.15
C GLY A 56 -11.83 18.74 -38.92
N LEU A 57 -12.02 17.45 -38.66
CA LEU A 57 -12.70 16.95 -37.45
C LEU A 57 -11.95 17.34 -36.17
N ALA A 58 -10.62 17.30 -36.16
CA ALA A 58 -9.82 17.71 -35.02
C ALA A 58 -9.90 19.23 -34.76
N ILE A 59 -10.01 20.07 -35.81
CA ILE A 59 -10.18 21.52 -35.67
C ILE A 59 -11.59 21.84 -35.16
N VAL A 60 -12.64 21.19 -35.68
CA VAL A 60 -14.02 21.36 -35.22
C VAL A 60 -14.20 20.88 -33.76
N LEU A 61 -13.53 19.79 -33.36
CA LEU A 61 -13.51 19.34 -31.96
C LEU A 61 -12.69 20.27 -31.05
N ARG A 62 -11.67 20.97 -31.58
CA ARG A 62 -10.87 21.95 -30.83
C ARG A 62 -11.62 23.27 -30.64
N GLU A 63 -12.40 23.72 -31.60
CA GLU A 63 -13.25 24.92 -31.46
C GLU A 63 -14.43 24.70 -30.49
N GLY A 64 -14.82 23.44 -30.23
CA GLY A 64 -15.73 23.07 -29.15
C GLY A 64 -15.09 22.92 -27.76
N ALA A 65 -13.76 22.99 -27.66
CA ALA A 65 -13.00 22.76 -26.43
C ALA A 65 -12.09 23.95 -26.02
N ALA A 66 -12.18 25.07 -26.74
CA ALA A 66 -11.46 26.30 -26.44
C ALA A 66 -12.39 27.35 -25.83
N ASP A 67 -13.04 26.99 -24.72
CA ASP A 67 -13.46 27.99 -23.74
C ASP A 67 -13.17 27.44 -22.35
N ARG A 68 -12.30 28.15 -21.62
CA ARG A 68 -11.70 27.86 -20.29
C ARG A 68 -10.32 27.18 -20.26
N VAL A 69 -9.31 27.92 -20.70
CA VAL A 69 -8.03 27.93 -19.98
C VAL A 69 -7.78 29.35 -19.47
N GLY A 70 -8.16 29.58 -18.22
CA GLY A 70 -7.72 30.71 -17.40
C GLY A 70 -7.30 30.12 -16.06
N GLY A 71 -6.02 30.28 -15.72
CA GLY A 71 -5.40 29.65 -14.57
C GLY A 71 -5.91 30.16 -13.22
N GLY A 72 -5.69 29.35 -12.18
CA GLY A 72 -5.93 29.69 -10.78
C GLY A 72 -6.47 28.48 -10.02
N GLY A 73 -5.73 28.05 -8.99
CA GLY A 73 -6.06 26.89 -8.17
C GLY A 73 -7.49 26.89 -7.63
N GLY A 74 -8.12 25.72 -7.68
CA GLY A 74 -9.44 25.48 -7.15
C GLY A 74 -9.83 24.04 -7.45
N GLY A 75 -9.90 23.21 -6.40
CA GLY A 75 -10.36 21.83 -6.51
C GLY A 75 -11.66 21.76 -7.31
N GLY A 76 -11.74 20.79 -8.22
CA GLY A 76 -12.96 20.54 -8.97
C GLY A 76 -14.11 20.39 -8.00
N LYS A 77 -15.04 21.35 -8.03
CA LYS A 77 -16.29 21.27 -7.29
C LYS A 77 -17.13 20.19 -7.97
N LEU A 78 -16.87 18.93 -7.60
CA LEU A 78 -17.85 17.86 -7.74
C LEU A 78 -19.16 18.43 -7.19
N VAL A 79 -20.25 18.32 -7.94
CA VAL A 79 -21.57 18.74 -7.47
C VAL A 79 -21.92 17.77 -6.35
N HIS A 80 -21.48 18.08 -5.13
CA HIS A 80 -21.70 17.25 -3.96
C HIS A 80 -23.22 17.24 -3.73
N GLY A 81 -23.85 16.10 -4.02
CA GLY A 81 -25.24 15.86 -3.66
C GLY A 81 -25.40 16.03 -2.15
N LYS A 82 -26.58 16.44 -1.70
CA LYS A 82 -26.84 16.51 -0.25
C LYS A 82 -26.70 15.09 0.33
N PRO A 83 -25.96 14.91 1.45
CA PRO A 83 -25.83 13.60 2.08
C PRO A 83 -27.20 13.08 2.50
N THR A 84 -27.41 11.77 2.35
CA THR A 84 -28.63 11.14 2.85
C THR A 84 -28.61 11.10 4.37
N ARG A 85 -29.77 10.83 4.98
CA ARG A 85 -29.87 10.65 6.44
C ARG A 85 -28.99 9.50 6.93
N ALA A 86 -28.91 8.41 6.16
CA ALA A 86 -28.06 7.26 6.46
C ALA A 86 -26.58 7.65 6.45
N ILE A 87 -26.10 8.32 5.39
CA ILE A 87 -24.73 8.82 5.29
C ILE A 87 -24.41 9.76 6.46
N SER A 88 -25.30 10.70 6.77
CA SER A 88 -25.10 11.67 7.85
C SER A 88 -24.96 10.98 9.21
N LYS A 89 -25.80 9.98 9.48
CA LYS A 89 -25.78 9.22 10.74
C LYS A 89 -24.56 8.30 10.83
N THR A 90 -24.18 7.62 9.75
CA THR A 90 -22.96 6.80 9.71
C THR A 90 -21.72 7.68 9.93
N CYS A 91 -21.58 8.79 9.19
CA CYS A 91 -20.41 9.66 9.32
C CYS A 91 -20.35 10.46 10.61
N SER A 92 -21.46 10.63 11.34
CA SER A 92 -21.43 11.22 12.69
C SER A 92 -20.66 10.37 13.71
N LYS A 93 -20.43 9.08 13.41
CA LYS A 93 -19.61 8.16 14.21
C LYS A 93 -18.12 8.20 13.83
N ALA A 94 -17.78 8.87 12.72
CA ALA A 94 -16.44 8.89 12.16
C ALA A 94 -15.58 9.97 12.82
N ARG A 95 -14.25 9.76 12.85
CA ARG A 95 -13.31 10.72 13.43
C ARG A 95 -13.08 11.95 12.55
N PHE A 96 -13.25 11.80 11.23
CA PHE A 96 -13.16 12.83 10.21
C PHE A 96 -14.47 12.88 9.40
N PRO A 97 -15.55 13.50 9.94
CA PRO A 97 -16.88 13.43 9.34
C PRO A 97 -16.99 14.05 7.95
N SER A 98 -16.27 15.14 7.69
CA SER A 98 -16.27 15.82 6.37
C SER A 98 -15.71 14.90 5.28
N LEU A 99 -14.54 14.30 5.54
CA LEU A 99 -13.92 13.33 4.65
C LEU A 99 -14.86 12.12 4.45
N CYS A 100 -15.40 11.57 5.54
CA CYS A 100 -16.36 10.45 5.46
C CYS A 100 -17.53 10.76 4.53
N VAL A 101 -18.18 11.93 4.71
CA VAL A 101 -19.33 12.33 3.90
C VAL A 101 -18.93 12.47 2.43
N ASN A 102 -17.83 13.16 2.14
CA ASN A 102 -17.37 13.37 0.76
C ASN A 102 -17.02 12.03 0.09
N SER A 103 -16.23 11.20 0.75
CA SER A 103 -15.85 9.87 0.23
C SER A 103 -17.05 8.96 0.00
N LEU A 104 -18.06 9.00 0.86
CA LEU A 104 -19.29 8.23 0.65
C LEU A 104 -20.14 8.80 -0.48
N LEU A 105 -20.30 10.13 -0.59
CA LEU A 105 -21.05 10.75 -1.69
C LEU A 105 -20.49 10.38 -3.07
N ASP A 106 -19.18 10.23 -3.17
CA ASP A 106 -18.49 9.87 -4.41
C ASP A 106 -18.46 8.34 -4.67
N PHE A 107 -18.84 7.52 -3.68
CA PHE A 107 -18.82 6.06 -3.80
C PHE A 107 -20.09 5.52 -4.48
N PRO A 108 -19.98 4.74 -5.57
CA PRO A 108 -21.15 4.18 -6.26
C PRO A 108 -22.03 3.32 -5.35
N GLY A 109 -23.34 3.60 -5.35
CA GLY A 109 -24.33 2.85 -4.57
C GLY A 109 -24.53 3.30 -3.12
N SER A 110 -23.74 4.26 -2.63
CA SER A 110 -23.85 4.78 -1.25
C SER A 110 -25.15 5.56 -0.98
N LEU A 111 -25.66 6.28 -1.98
CA LEU A 111 -26.84 7.15 -1.83
C LEU A 111 -28.13 6.37 -1.55
N THR A 112 -28.18 5.10 -1.94
CA THR A 112 -29.33 4.21 -1.70
C THR A 112 -29.07 3.17 -0.61
N ALA A 113 -27.88 3.19 -0.01
CA ALA A 113 -27.45 2.20 0.98
C ALA A 113 -28.09 2.44 2.36
N SER A 114 -28.35 1.36 3.09
CA SER A 114 -28.73 1.42 4.50
C SER A 114 -27.53 1.76 5.39
N GLU A 115 -27.75 2.12 6.66
CA GLU A 115 -26.65 2.34 7.60
C GLU A 115 -25.73 1.12 7.75
N GLN A 116 -26.29 -0.10 7.67
CA GLN A 116 -25.53 -1.34 7.73
C GLN A 116 -24.69 -1.55 6.46
N ASP A 117 -25.28 -1.33 5.29
CA ASP A 117 -24.57 -1.40 4.02
C ASP A 117 -23.44 -0.36 3.94
N LEU A 118 -23.64 0.82 4.54
CA LEU A 118 -22.63 1.88 4.60
C LEU A 118 -21.41 1.46 5.43
N VAL A 119 -21.54 0.57 6.41
CA VAL A 119 -20.38 -0.03 7.09
C VAL A 119 -19.53 -0.80 6.08
N HIS A 120 -20.12 -1.72 5.31
CA HIS A 120 -19.41 -2.47 4.28
C HIS A 120 -18.81 -1.58 3.20
N ILE A 121 -19.56 -0.56 2.77
CA ILE A 121 -19.09 0.42 1.79
C ILE A 121 -17.87 1.17 2.34
N SER A 122 -17.82 1.50 3.63
CA SER A 122 -16.66 2.17 4.24
C SER A 122 -15.38 1.31 4.15
N PHE A 123 -15.47 -0.01 4.35
CA PHE A 123 -14.34 -0.93 4.15
C PHE A 123 -13.90 -0.98 2.69
N ASN A 124 -14.86 -1.15 1.76
CA ASN A 124 -14.57 -1.24 0.33
C ASN A 124 -13.96 0.06 -0.21
N MET A 125 -14.49 1.21 0.19
CA MET A 125 -13.95 2.52 -0.14
C MET A 125 -12.52 2.67 0.37
N THR A 126 -12.27 2.35 1.65
CA THR A 126 -10.92 2.41 2.24
C THR A 126 -9.94 1.49 1.51
N LEU A 127 -10.34 0.23 1.25
CA LEU A 127 -9.54 -0.73 0.49
C LEU A 127 -9.18 -0.19 -0.90
N ARG A 128 -10.14 0.40 -1.64
CA ARG A 128 -9.88 0.97 -2.96
C ARG A 128 -8.86 2.10 -2.91
N HIS A 129 -8.96 3.00 -1.93
CA HIS A 129 -7.99 4.09 -1.77
C HIS A 129 -6.59 3.54 -1.48
N PHE A 130 -6.44 2.55 -0.60
CA PHE A 130 -5.16 1.90 -0.35
C PHE A 130 -4.61 1.17 -1.57
N SER A 131 -5.44 0.41 -2.30
CA SER A 131 -5.02 -0.26 -3.54
C SER A 131 -4.57 0.73 -4.62
N GLN A 132 -5.26 1.88 -4.73
CA GLN A 132 -4.87 2.94 -5.65
C GLN A 132 -3.55 3.61 -5.21
N ALA A 133 -3.38 3.88 -3.92
CA ALA A 133 -2.14 4.43 -3.39
C ALA A 133 -0.96 3.47 -3.63
N LEU A 134 -1.13 2.18 -3.38
CA LEU A 134 -0.14 1.14 -3.67
C LEU A 134 0.23 1.16 -5.17
N TYR A 135 -0.77 1.04 -6.05
CA TYR A 135 -0.54 1.02 -7.50
C TYR A 135 0.19 2.27 -8.00
N THR A 136 -0.26 3.44 -7.56
CA THR A 136 0.33 4.71 -7.99
C THR A 136 1.69 4.99 -7.34
N THR A 137 1.98 4.43 -6.17
CA THR A 137 3.28 4.56 -5.51
C THR A 137 4.29 3.62 -6.15
N ALA A 138 3.88 2.39 -6.47
CA ALA A 138 4.69 1.43 -7.21
C ALA A 138 5.13 1.96 -8.57
N SER A 139 4.37 2.88 -9.18
CA SER A 139 4.73 3.55 -10.43
C SER A 139 5.93 4.50 -10.32
N ILE A 140 6.49 4.73 -9.13
CA ILE A 140 7.70 5.53 -8.93
C ILE A 140 8.95 4.63 -8.78
N SER A 141 8.78 3.30 -8.79
CA SER A 141 9.84 2.32 -8.50
C SER A 141 11.05 2.36 -9.44
N TYR A 142 10.90 2.92 -10.64
CA TYR A 142 11.97 3.04 -11.64
C TYR A 142 12.72 4.38 -11.58
N VAL A 143 12.30 5.30 -10.73
CA VAL A 143 13.03 6.56 -10.52
C VAL A 143 14.35 6.25 -9.82
N GLN A 144 15.42 6.92 -10.26
CA GLN A 144 16.71 6.83 -9.60
C GLN A 144 16.65 7.49 -8.22
N MET A 145 17.04 6.75 -7.19
CA MET A 145 16.96 7.15 -5.79
C MET A 145 18.30 6.94 -5.11
N ASP A 146 18.66 7.82 -4.17
CA ASP A 146 19.75 7.53 -3.25
C ASP A 146 19.42 6.28 -2.40
N PRO A 147 20.41 5.49 -1.97
CA PRO A 147 20.18 4.24 -1.26
C PRO A 147 19.25 4.36 -0.05
N ARG A 148 19.34 5.47 0.71
CA ARG A 148 18.48 5.72 1.86
C ARG A 148 17.02 5.98 1.45
N VAL A 149 16.80 6.77 0.41
CA VAL A 149 15.45 7.02 -0.15
C VAL A 149 14.87 5.72 -0.70
N ARG A 150 15.71 4.93 -1.37
CA ARG A 150 15.32 3.64 -1.95
C ARG A 150 14.82 2.67 -0.90
N SER A 151 15.56 2.52 0.21
CA SER A 151 15.14 1.66 1.33
C SER A 151 13.78 2.10 1.88
N ALA A 152 13.62 3.38 2.23
CA ALA A 152 12.36 3.89 2.75
C ALA A 152 11.17 3.71 1.78
N PHE A 153 11.44 3.81 0.48
CA PHE A 153 10.45 3.58 -0.56
C PHE A 153 10.03 2.11 -0.68
N ASP A 154 11.00 1.19 -0.69
CA ASP A 154 10.72 -0.25 -0.75
C ASP A 154 9.96 -0.70 0.53
N ASP A 155 10.39 -0.22 1.72
CA ASP A 155 9.70 -0.47 3.00
C ASP A 155 8.24 0.06 2.96
N CYS A 156 8.02 1.25 2.41
CA CYS A 156 6.68 1.81 2.28
C CYS A 156 5.77 0.98 1.35
N LEU A 157 6.31 0.45 0.24
CA LEU A 157 5.53 -0.41 -0.66
C LEU A 157 5.08 -1.68 0.05
N GLU A 158 5.97 -2.34 0.79
CA GLU A 158 5.63 -3.53 1.59
C GLU A 158 4.54 -3.21 2.62
N LEU A 159 4.67 -2.10 3.35
CA LEU A 159 3.67 -1.67 4.33
C LEU A 159 2.29 -1.36 3.70
N LEU A 160 2.26 -0.82 2.48
CA LEU A 160 1.03 -0.60 1.72
C LEU A 160 0.40 -1.92 1.25
N GLU A 161 1.20 -2.88 0.79
CA GLU A 161 0.74 -4.23 0.42
C GLU A 161 0.12 -4.94 1.63
N ASP A 162 0.82 -4.95 2.77
CA ASP A 162 0.31 -5.50 4.02
C ASP A 162 -0.99 -4.83 4.47
N SER A 163 -1.11 -3.51 4.27
CA SER A 163 -2.32 -2.75 4.60
C SER A 163 -3.50 -3.17 3.72
N VAL A 164 -3.28 -3.36 2.42
CA VAL A 164 -4.29 -3.84 1.48
C VAL A 164 -4.76 -5.24 1.89
N ASP A 165 -3.84 -6.13 2.27
CA ASP A 165 -4.15 -7.47 2.74
C ASP A 165 -4.97 -7.46 4.04
N ALA A 166 -4.58 -6.63 5.01
CA ALA A 166 -5.31 -6.44 6.27
C ALA A 166 -6.73 -5.90 6.03
N LEU A 167 -6.89 -4.90 5.15
CA LEU A 167 -8.18 -4.33 4.76
C LEU A 167 -9.06 -5.34 4.01
N SER A 168 -8.47 -6.15 3.14
CA SER A 168 -9.17 -7.22 2.41
C SER A 168 -9.72 -8.29 3.36
N ARG A 169 -8.90 -8.75 4.32
CA ARG A 169 -9.33 -9.66 5.39
C ARG A 169 -10.48 -9.07 6.19
N SER A 170 -10.33 -7.82 6.62
CA SER A 170 -11.37 -7.07 7.34
C SER A 170 -12.69 -7.02 6.59
N LEU A 171 -12.65 -6.68 5.30
CA LEU A 171 -13.84 -6.64 4.43
C LEU A 171 -14.48 -8.02 4.30
N SER A 172 -13.68 -9.07 4.10
CA SER A 172 -14.19 -10.45 3.95
C SER A 172 -14.89 -10.98 5.21
N SER A 173 -14.49 -10.48 6.37
CA SER A 173 -15.01 -10.85 7.68
C SER A 173 -16.33 -10.17 8.03
N VAL A 174 -16.57 -8.97 7.51
CA VAL A 174 -17.81 -8.26 7.76
C VAL A 174 -18.93 -8.74 6.84
N VAL A 175 -18.64 -9.23 5.62
CA VAL A 175 -19.65 -9.72 4.65
C VAL A 175 -20.50 -10.85 5.25
N PRO A 176 -21.84 -10.76 5.21
CA PRO A 176 -22.71 -11.82 5.74
C PRO A 176 -22.49 -13.14 4.99
N SER A 177 -22.24 -14.22 5.72
CA SER A 177 -22.13 -15.57 5.15
C SER A 177 -23.53 -16.06 4.73
N GLN A 178 -23.69 -16.56 3.50
CA GLN A 178 -24.99 -17.05 2.99
C GLN A 178 -25.54 -18.25 3.79
N ASP A 179 -24.68 -18.96 4.53
CA ASP A 179 -25.04 -20.20 5.25
C ASP A 179 -25.29 -20.01 6.75
N GLY A 180 -25.40 -18.76 7.25
CA GLY A 180 -25.68 -18.49 8.67
C GLY A 180 -24.55 -18.90 9.64
N GLY A 181 -23.46 -19.49 9.14
CA GLY A 181 -22.26 -19.82 9.90
C GLY A 181 -21.36 -18.59 10.03
N TYR A 182 -21.12 -18.17 11.27
CA TYR A 182 -20.12 -17.16 11.65
C TYR A 182 -18.75 -17.56 11.06
N LYS A 183 -18.29 -16.86 10.01
CA LYS A 183 -16.94 -17.07 9.46
C LYS A 183 -15.92 -16.50 10.44
N GLY A 184 -15.38 -17.37 11.30
CA GLY A 184 -13.98 -17.46 11.74
C GLY A 184 -13.24 -16.27 12.38
N SER A 185 -13.71 -15.03 12.28
CA SER A 185 -13.00 -13.84 12.77
C SER A 185 -13.87 -13.02 13.71
N SER A 186 -13.31 -12.68 14.86
CA SER A 186 -13.91 -11.80 15.86
C SER A 186 -13.99 -10.36 15.35
N SER A 187 -14.93 -9.55 15.87
CA SER A 187 -14.86 -8.09 15.73
C SER A 187 -13.50 -7.52 16.18
N GLN A 188 -12.83 -8.20 17.12
CA GLN A 188 -11.47 -7.86 17.55
C GLN A 188 -10.43 -8.06 16.46
N ASP A 189 -10.56 -9.08 15.61
CA ASP A 189 -9.64 -9.32 14.49
C ASP A 189 -9.78 -8.21 13.45
N VAL A 190 -11.03 -7.81 13.14
CA VAL A 190 -11.31 -6.70 12.22
C VAL A 190 -10.71 -5.39 12.75
N MET A 191 -10.90 -5.08 14.03
CA MET A 191 -10.29 -3.90 14.67
C MET A 191 -8.76 -3.96 14.62
N THR A 192 -8.18 -5.14 14.83
CA THR A 192 -6.74 -5.35 14.79
C THR A 192 -6.21 -5.08 13.39
N TRP A 193 -6.80 -5.65 12.35
CA TRP A 193 -6.35 -5.45 10.97
C TRP A 193 -6.51 -4.00 10.49
N LEU A 194 -7.60 -3.32 10.86
CA LEU A 194 -7.76 -1.89 10.58
C LEU A 194 -6.69 -1.05 11.30
N SER A 195 -6.36 -1.40 12.55
CA SER A 195 -5.31 -0.73 13.33
C SER A 195 -3.92 -1.00 12.75
N THR A 196 -3.69 -2.20 12.20
CA THR A 196 -2.47 -2.54 11.45
C THR A 196 -2.33 -1.65 10.23
N ALA A 197 -3.36 -1.51 9.40
CA ALA A 197 -3.30 -0.64 8.22
C ALA A 197 -3.01 0.83 8.58
N LEU A 198 -3.56 1.33 9.70
CA LEU A 198 -3.23 2.68 10.20
C LEU A 198 -1.76 2.78 10.64
N THR A 199 -1.27 1.79 11.41
CA THR A 199 0.13 1.77 11.89
C THR A 199 1.12 1.66 10.73
N ASN A 200 0.79 0.86 9.72
CA ASN A 200 1.61 0.68 8.52
C ASN A 200 1.70 1.98 7.73
N HIS A 201 0.59 2.72 7.60
CA HIS A 201 0.62 4.06 7.00
C HIS A 201 1.57 5.00 7.76
N ASP A 202 1.41 5.11 9.09
CA ASP A 202 2.27 5.96 9.93
C ASP A 202 3.75 5.57 9.75
N THR A 203 4.05 4.28 9.83
CA THR A 203 5.41 3.74 9.68
C THR A 203 6.01 4.04 8.30
N CYS A 204 5.22 3.93 7.22
CA CYS A 204 5.69 4.32 5.89
C CYS A 204 6.08 5.80 5.87
N THR A 205 5.23 6.68 6.39
CA THR A 205 5.50 8.13 6.38
C THR A 205 6.72 8.49 7.24
N GLU A 206 6.88 7.82 8.39
CA GLU A 206 8.03 7.96 9.29
C GLU A 206 9.34 7.49 8.63
N GLY A 207 9.29 6.47 7.75
CA GLY A 207 10.45 5.98 7.00
C GLY A 207 11.12 7.07 6.14
N PHE A 208 10.38 8.11 5.75
CA PHE A 208 10.90 9.26 5.01
C PHE A 208 11.29 10.46 5.89
N GLU A 209 11.27 10.33 7.22
CA GLU A 209 11.78 11.35 8.13
C GLU A 209 13.30 11.57 7.96
N GLY A 210 13.73 12.82 8.00
CA GLY A 210 15.14 13.19 7.76
C GLY A 210 15.61 12.97 6.32
N VAL A 211 14.70 12.67 5.39
CA VAL A 211 14.93 12.60 3.94
C VAL A 211 14.17 13.73 3.26
N SER A 212 14.75 14.32 2.22
CA SER A 212 14.16 15.38 1.39
C SER A 212 14.27 15.03 -0.09
N GLY A 213 13.28 15.41 -0.89
CA GLY A 213 13.33 15.28 -2.34
C GLY A 213 12.01 14.83 -2.96
N THR A 214 11.96 14.89 -4.28
CA THR A 214 10.73 14.71 -5.07
C THR A 214 10.04 13.36 -4.85
N VAL A 215 10.77 12.30 -4.48
CA VAL A 215 10.17 10.98 -4.22
C VAL A 215 9.33 11.02 -2.94
N LYS A 216 9.85 11.62 -1.86
CA LYS A 216 9.11 11.79 -0.61
C LYS A 216 7.81 12.57 -0.84
N ASP A 217 7.89 13.69 -1.55
CA ASP A 217 6.72 14.53 -1.81
C ASP A 217 5.66 13.80 -2.65
N GLN A 218 6.10 13.00 -3.63
CA GLN A 218 5.21 12.16 -4.43
C GLN A 218 4.56 11.05 -3.62
N VAL A 219 5.32 10.37 -2.75
CA VAL A 219 4.78 9.34 -1.85
C VAL A 219 3.76 9.98 -0.91
N ALA A 220 4.13 11.06 -0.20
CA ALA A 220 3.23 11.77 0.71
C ALA A 220 1.92 12.19 0.03
N ALA A 221 1.99 12.71 -1.20
CA ALA A 221 0.81 13.08 -1.98
C ALA A 221 -0.07 11.88 -2.37
N LYS A 222 0.51 10.70 -2.63
CA LYS A 222 -0.25 9.48 -2.98
C LYS A 222 -0.89 8.81 -1.76
N LEU A 223 -0.32 9.05 -0.58
CA LEU A 223 -0.78 8.51 0.68
C LEU A 223 -1.75 9.46 1.41
N SER A 224 -2.09 10.60 0.80
CA SER A 224 -3.02 11.57 1.38
C SER A 224 -4.34 10.93 1.77
N ASP A 225 -4.88 11.35 2.91
CA ASP A 225 -6.17 10.93 3.46
C ASP A 225 -6.27 9.46 3.88
N LEU A 226 -5.27 8.59 3.59
CA LEU A 226 -5.38 7.15 3.89
C LEU A 226 -5.54 6.87 5.38
N ALA A 227 -4.78 7.56 6.25
CA ALA A 227 -4.90 7.44 7.69
C ALA A 227 -6.29 7.84 8.18
N GLU A 228 -6.82 8.95 7.66
CA GLU A 228 -8.13 9.46 8.01
C GLU A 228 -9.26 8.54 7.52
N LEU A 229 -9.11 7.95 6.33
CA LEU A 229 -10.05 6.98 5.77
C LEU A 229 -10.11 5.70 6.60
N VAL A 230 -8.96 5.12 6.96
CA VAL A 230 -8.95 3.91 7.80
C VAL A 230 -9.41 4.21 9.22
N SER A 231 -9.10 5.39 9.76
CA SER A 231 -9.61 5.86 11.06
C SER A 231 -11.14 6.02 11.06
N ASN A 232 -11.70 6.56 9.97
CA ASN A 232 -13.14 6.63 9.78
C ASN A 232 -13.78 5.23 9.71
N CYS A 233 -13.20 4.33 8.91
CA CYS A 233 -13.66 2.94 8.79
C CYS A 233 -13.67 2.23 10.14
N LEU A 234 -12.60 2.36 10.92
CA LEU A 234 -12.46 1.83 12.27
C LEU A 234 -13.53 2.37 13.22
N SER A 235 -13.74 3.68 13.22
CA SER A 235 -14.71 4.33 14.10
C SER A 235 -16.15 3.93 13.76
N ILE A 236 -16.48 3.85 12.46
CA ILE A 236 -17.79 3.40 11.98
C ILE A 236 -18.03 1.95 12.38
N PHE A 237 -17.05 1.07 12.17
CA PHE A 237 -17.16 -0.35 12.51
C PHE A 237 -17.30 -0.55 14.03
N ALA A 238 -16.45 0.09 14.83
CA ALA A 238 -16.51 0.03 16.30
C ALA A 238 -17.87 0.47 16.84
N ALA A 239 -18.48 1.50 16.26
CA ALA A 239 -19.81 1.98 16.64
C ALA A 239 -20.98 1.21 15.98
N SER A 240 -20.69 0.15 15.22
CA SER A 240 -21.67 -0.76 14.61
C SER A 240 -21.70 -2.14 15.28
N GLY A 241 -20.58 -2.60 15.83
CA GLY A 241 -20.51 -3.78 16.70
C GLY A 241 -20.98 -3.42 18.11
N GLY A 242 -22.02 -4.10 18.60
CA GLY A 242 -22.61 -3.82 19.92
C GLY A 242 -21.60 -3.95 21.06
N ASP A 243 -21.59 -2.93 21.93
CA ASP A 243 -21.13 -2.82 23.33
C ASP A 243 -19.77 -3.39 23.80
N ASP A 244 -19.02 -4.16 23.02
CA ASP A 244 -17.74 -4.74 23.51
C ASP A 244 -16.62 -3.69 23.68
N PHE A 245 -16.73 -2.52 23.04
CA PHE A 245 -15.69 -1.47 23.07
C PHE A 245 -16.24 -0.04 23.22
N GLY A 246 -17.51 0.16 23.58
CA GLY A 246 -18.17 1.47 23.68
C GLY A 246 -17.51 2.49 24.63
N GLY A 247 -16.50 2.08 25.40
CA GLY A 247 -15.70 2.92 26.29
C GLY A 247 -14.20 3.00 25.95
N VAL A 248 -13.69 2.33 24.91
CA VAL A 248 -12.29 2.44 24.50
C VAL A 248 -12.17 3.61 23.51
N PRO A 249 -11.52 4.73 23.88
CA PRO A 249 -11.35 5.84 22.96
C PRO A 249 -10.52 5.37 21.76
N VAL A 250 -11.10 5.41 20.55
CA VAL A 250 -10.34 5.33 19.29
C VAL A 250 -9.58 6.65 19.12
N GLN A 251 -8.57 6.82 19.97
CA GLN A 251 -7.57 7.86 19.81
C GLN A 251 -6.42 7.21 19.06
N ASN A 252 -5.91 7.88 18.02
CA ASN A 252 -4.57 7.66 17.47
C ASN A 252 -3.56 8.03 18.55
N ARG A 253 -3.52 7.27 19.64
CA ARG A 253 -2.46 7.41 20.62
C ARG A 253 -1.30 6.70 19.97
N ARG A 254 -0.38 7.49 19.41
CA ARG A 254 0.94 7.05 19.00
C ARG A 254 1.48 6.22 20.17
N LEU A 255 1.48 4.89 20.01
CA LEU A 255 1.95 3.96 21.04
C LEU A 255 3.47 4.07 21.23
N LEU A 256 4.13 4.85 20.36
CA LEU A 256 5.49 5.33 20.55
C LEU A 256 5.47 6.55 21.47
N ALA A 257 5.85 6.30 22.72
CA ALA A 257 5.95 7.25 23.81
C ALA A 257 6.74 8.52 23.40
N SER A 258 6.02 9.60 23.08
CA SER A 258 6.54 10.94 23.32
C SER A 258 6.33 11.20 24.82
N GLY A 259 7.42 11.39 25.56
CA GLY A 259 7.50 11.24 27.01
C GLY A 259 6.66 12.17 27.89
N ASP A 260 5.65 12.85 27.36
CA ASP A 260 4.93 13.93 28.05
C ASP A 260 3.46 13.63 28.38
N ASP A 261 2.90 12.47 28.01
CA ASP A 261 1.45 12.22 28.17
C ASP A 261 1.10 10.84 28.76
N LEU A 262 1.91 10.36 29.70
CA LEU A 262 1.61 9.16 30.51
C LEU A 262 0.61 9.46 31.65
N SER A 263 -0.54 10.04 31.33
CA SER A 263 -1.69 10.03 32.24
C SER A 263 -2.66 8.94 31.79
N GLY A 264 -2.48 7.72 32.29
CA GLY A 264 -3.39 6.60 32.01
C GLY A 264 -3.07 5.31 32.77
N GLU A 265 -4.13 4.60 33.15
CA GLU A 265 -4.27 3.38 33.97
C GLU A 265 -3.37 2.16 33.63
N ASN A 266 -2.49 2.28 32.64
CA ASN A 266 -1.68 1.20 32.06
C ASN A 266 -0.17 1.33 32.31
N VAL A 267 0.22 2.28 33.15
CA VAL A 267 1.60 2.53 33.56
C VAL A 267 1.78 2.12 35.03
N ASP A 268 2.91 1.53 35.38
CA ASP A 268 3.26 1.24 36.77
C ASP A 268 3.86 2.48 37.49
N GLU A 269 4.15 2.34 38.78
CA GLU A 269 4.81 3.37 39.61
C GLU A 269 6.15 3.85 39.02
N ASP A 270 6.83 2.97 38.27
CA ASP A 270 8.13 3.23 37.64
C ASP A 270 8.03 3.87 36.24
N LYS A 271 6.83 4.34 35.85
CA LYS A 271 6.52 4.95 34.54
C LYS A 271 6.71 4.01 33.33
N PHE A 272 6.68 2.70 33.53
CA PHE A 272 6.74 1.70 32.46
C PHE A 272 5.38 1.06 32.16
N PRO A 273 5.14 0.61 30.91
CA PRO A 273 3.94 -0.15 30.58
C PRO A 273 3.84 -1.47 31.36
N LYS A 274 2.62 -1.86 31.76
CA LYS A 274 2.37 -3.11 32.51
C LYS A 274 2.83 -4.39 31.80
N TRP A 275 2.82 -4.42 30.46
CA TRP A 275 3.27 -5.57 29.65
C TRP A 275 4.80 -5.77 29.68
N LEU A 276 5.56 -4.73 30.03
CA LEU A 276 7.00 -4.81 30.13
C LEU A 276 7.37 -5.47 31.46
N GLY A 277 8.05 -6.61 31.44
CA GLY A 277 8.42 -7.32 32.67
C GLY A 277 9.43 -6.57 33.54
N ARG A 278 9.55 -6.97 34.81
CA ARG A 278 10.47 -6.35 35.77
C ARG A 278 11.94 -6.39 35.30
N LYS A 279 12.38 -7.49 34.68
CA LYS A 279 13.77 -7.66 34.24
C LYS A 279 14.13 -6.67 33.14
N GLU A 280 13.19 -6.39 32.25
CA GLU A 280 13.30 -5.43 31.15
C GLU A 280 13.37 -4.01 31.70
N ARG A 281 12.49 -3.66 32.65
CA ARG A 281 12.49 -2.35 33.31
C ARG A 281 13.81 -2.07 34.01
N VAL A 282 14.33 -3.04 34.76
CA VAL A 282 15.65 -2.94 35.42
C VAL A 282 16.73 -2.69 34.38
N LEU A 283 16.74 -3.43 33.27
CA LEU A 283 17.73 -3.24 32.21
C LEU A 283 17.66 -1.85 31.56
N LEU A 284 16.46 -1.34 31.28
CA LEU A 284 16.27 -0.01 30.68
C LEU A 284 16.68 1.14 31.62
N ASN A 285 16.52 0.96 32.93
CA ASN A 285 16.95 1.92 33.94
C ASN A 285 18.42 1.78 34.35
N THR A 286 19.11 0.70 33.95
CA THR A 286 20.50 0.47 34.32
C THR A 286 21.41 1.34 33.44
N PRO A 287 22.34 2.12 34.01
CA PRO A 287 23.29 2.88 33.21
C PRO A 287 24.12 1.92 32.36
N VAL A 288 24.38 2.32 31.10
CA VAL A 288 25.08 1.49 30.11
C VAL A 288 26.41 0.91 30.63
N SER A 289 27.13 1.66 31.47
CA SER A 289 28.38 1.23 32.10
C SER A 289 28.25 0.05 33.06
N ALA A 290 27.07 -0.18 33.62
CA ALA A 290 26.77 -1.28 34.53
C ALA A 290 26.15 -2.50 33.80
N ILE A 291 25.83 -2.38 32.52
CA ILE A 291 25.28 -3.47 31.72
C ILE A 291 26.41 -4.37 31.24
N GLN A 292 26.37 -5.64 31.62
CA GLN A 292 27.30 -6.64 31.11
C GLN A 292 26.85 -7.11 29.72
N ALA A 293 27.57 -6.71 28.68
CA ALA A 293 27.28 -7.12 27.30
C ALA A 293 27.81 -8.52 27.01
N ASP A 294 27.01 -9.35 26.33
CA ASP A 294 27.45 -10.63 25.77
C ASP A 294 28.30 -10.43 24.51
N ILE A 295 27.93 -9.44 23.69
CA ILE A 295 28.59 -9.14 22.41
C ILE A 295 28.78 -7.63 22.29
N ILE A 296 30.02 -7.20 22.03
CA ILE A 296 30.34 -5.79 21.81
C ILE A 296 30.63 -5.56 20.32
N VAL A 297 29.84 -4.70 19.68
CA VAL A 297 30.03 -4.28 18.28
C VAL A 297 30.87 -3.01 18.25
N SER A 298 32.14 -3.14 17.86
CA SER A 298 33.11 -2.04 17.79
C SER A 298 34.28 -2.40 16.86
N LYS A 299 35.05 -1.40 16.39
CA LYS A 299 36.29 -1.64 15.62
C LYS A 299 37.30 -2.53 16.39
N ASN A 300 37.35 -2.37 17.71
CA ASN A 300 38.19 -3.15 18.63
C ASN A 300 37.36 -4.11 19.52
N GLY A 301 36.09 -4.33 19.19
CA GLY A 301 35.16 -5.12 20.00
C GLY A 301 35.18 -6.61 19.66
N THR A 302 34.21 -7.36 20.21
CA THR A 302 34.00 -8.79 19.94
C THR A 302 33.65 -9.06 18.49
N VAL A 303 32.93 -8.13 17.85
CA VAL A 303 32.52 -8.18 16.44
C VAL A 303 32.57 -6.79 15.84
N LYS A 304 32.76 -6.73 14.52
CA LYS A 304 32.86 -5.45 13.80
C LYS A 304 31.53 -4.96 13.24
N THR A 305 30.56 -5.86 13.06
CA THR A 305 29.28 -5.54 12.41
C THR A 305 28.10 -6.06 13.23
N ILE A 306 26.96 -5.40 13.08
CA ILE A 306 25.70 -5.80 13.73
C ILE A 306 25.26 -7.17 13.18
N SER A 307 25.40 -7.43 11.87
CA SER A 307 25.03 -8.71 11.27
C SER A 307 25.84 -9.89 11.84
N GLU A 308 27.12 -9.70 12.14
CA GLU A 308 27.93 -10.72 12.82
C GLU A 308 27.47 -10.93 14.26
N ALA A 309 27.09 -9.86 14.96
CA ALA A 309 26.54 -9.94 16.32
C ALA A 309 25.25 -10.77 16.36
N ILE A 310 24.33 -10.52 15.43
CA ILE A 310 23.05 -11.25 15.31
C ILE A 310 23.30 -12.73 15.02
N LYS A 311 24.25 -13.05 14.12
CA LYS A 311 24.60 -14.45 13.81
C LYS A 311 25.26 -15.19 14.98
N LYS A 312 25.96 -14.49 15.87
CA LYS A 312 26.56 -15.08 17.08
C LYS A 312 25.54 -15.28 18.21
N ALA A 313 24.38 -14.62 18.14
CA ALA A 313 23.33 -14.82 19.12
C ALA A 313 22.74 -16.24 18.93
N PRO A 314 22.67 -17.08 19.99
CA PRO A 314 22.12 -18.42 19.89
C PRO A 314 20.63 -18.39 19.55
N GLU A 315 20.22 -19.24 18.61
CA GLU A 315 18.81 -19.45 18.26
C GLU A 315 18.04 -20.04 19.45
N ASN A 316 16.83 -19.54 19.70
CA ASN A 316 15.92 -20.01 20.75
C ASN A 316 16.52 -20.01 22.18
N SER A 317 17.38 -19.03 22.49
CA SER A 317 17.96 -18.92 23.83
C SER A 317 16.91 -18.68 24.90
N THR A 318 17.00 -19.42 26.01
CA THR A 318 16.18 -19.20 27.22
C THR A 318 16.65 -18.01 28.06
N ARG A 319 17.85 -17.49 27.76
CA ARG A 319 18.42 -16.30 28.39
C ARG A 319 18.44 -15.12 27.41
N ARG A 320 18.36 -13.91 27.96
CA ARG A 320 18.58 -12.69 27.17
C ARG A 320 20.04 -12.62 26.72
N ILE A 321 20.23 -12.20 25.48
CA ILE A 321 21.53 -11.85 24.90
C ILE A 321 21.60 -10.33 24.77
N ILE A 322 22.63 -9.73 25.37
CA ILE A 322 22.82 -8.28 25.36
C ILE A 322 23.90 -7.94 24.33
N ILE A 323 23.48 -7.31 23.23
CA ILE A 323 24.40 -6.79 22.20
C ILE A 323 24.59 -5.30 22.45
N TYR A 324 25.82 -4.89 22.74
CA TYR A 324 26.18 -3.50 22.94
C TYR A 324 26.85 -2.94 21.68
N VAL A 325 26.22 -1.95 21.06
CA VAL A 325 26.74 -1.29 19.86
C VAL A 325 27.40 0.01 20.27
N THR A 326 28.74 0.07 20.19
CA THR A 326 29.45 1.33 20.39
C THR A 326 29.27 2.21 19.16
N ALA A 327 29.07 3.51 19.36
CA ALA A 327 29.16 4.46 18.26
C ALA A 327 30.53 4.31 17.58
N GLY A 328 30.51 4.12 16.25
CA GLY A 328 31.70 3.82 15.45
C GLY A 328 32.58 5.02 15.14
#